data_AF-A0A965WRU9-F1
#
_entry.id   AF-A0A965WRU9-F1
#
_cell.length_a   1.000
_cell.length_b   1.000
_cell.length_c   1.000
_cell.angle_alpha   90.00
_cell.angle_beta   90.00
_cell.angle_gamma   90.00
#
_symmetry.space_group_name_H-M   'P 1'
#
loop_
_entity.id
_entity.type
_entity.pdbx_description
1 polymer ?
#
loop_
_entity_poly.entity_id
_entity_poly.type
_entity_poly.pdbx_seq_one_letter_code
_entity_poly.pdbx_strand_id
1 'polypeptide(L)'
;MDNQFDIEKIIPELNEEETPVRKDLIQAEDSFKKVMEASESIYAKLQRARVLVQKNGLKKSGYNSFSKYHYHELADFIPYANDAFDKIGLCSIFKLNSEQRIAELLIVNSFNPEETILFTLPIPGKPAQPDTPQDPKAGNLTQQIQAIGAMSTYLKRYLYLNALEIVESDGIDATP
;
A
#
# COMPACT_ATOMS: atom_id res chain seq x y z
N MET A 1 13.65 -13.96 12.87
CA MET A 1 13.90 -15.31 13.39
C MET A 1 13.08 -16.23 12.54
N ASP A 2 13.68 -16.72 11.44
CA ASP A 2 13.04 -17.69 10.55
C ASP A 2 13.00 -19.02 11.30
N ASN A 3 11.86 -19.33 11.89
CA ASN A 3 11.60 -20.64 12.48
C ASN A 3 11.00 -21.51 11.38
N GLN A 4 11.85 -21.88 10.43
CA GLN A 4 11.48 -22.76 9.33
C GLN A 4 11.43 -24.18 9.88
N PHE A 5 10.23 -24.75 9.98
CA PHE A 5 10.03 -26.17 10.26
C PHE A 5 10.59 -26.95 9.08
N ASP A 6 11.79 -27.51 9.27
CA ASP A 6 12.57 -28.15 8.22
C ASP A 6 12.46 -29.67 8.41
N ILE A 7 11.39 -30.26 7.86
CA ILE A 7 11.07 -31.69 7.98
C ILE A 7 12.22 -32.58 7.49
N GLU A 8 13.01 -32.10 6.54
CA GLU A 8 14.19 -32.80 6.00
C GLU A 8 15.26 -33.06 7.08
N LYS A 9 15.30 -32.26 8.16
CA LYS A 9 16.21 -32.51 9.31
C LYS A 9 15.68 -33.51 10.31
N ILE A 10 14.38 -33.79 10.32
CA ILE A 10 13.73 -34.65 11.32
C ILE A 10 13.70 -36.10 10.84
N ILE A 11 13.58 -36.34 9.52
CA ILE A 11 13.49 -37.70 8.96
C ILE A 11 14.42 -37.80 7.74
N PRO A 12 15.67 -38.26 7.91
CA PRO A 12 16.68 -38.31 6.84
C PRO A 12 16.40 -39.35 5.74
N GLU A 13 15.44 -40.26 5.94
CA GLU A 13 15.23 -41.44 5.07
C GLU A 13 14.14 -41.25 4.00
N LEU A 14 13.63 -40.03 3.80
CA LEU A 14 12.65 -39.75 2.75
C LEU A 14 13.32 -39.45 1.40
N ASN A 15 14.09 -40.39 0.86
CA ASN A 15 14.42 -40.38 -0.56
C ASN A 15 13.54 -41.37 -1.35
N GLU A 16 12.86 -40.79 -2.34
CA GLU A 16 12.28 -41.40 -3.54
C GLU A 16 11.06 -42.30 -3.36
N GLU A 17 9.91 -41.68 -3.10
CA GLU A 17 8.64 -41.82 -3.84
C GLU A 17 7.56 -41.03 -3.07
N GLU A 18 6.60 -40.44 -3.77
CA GLU A 18 5.46 -39.75 -3.13
C GLU A 18 4.56 -40.77 -2.40
N THR A 19 4.98 -41.24 -1.24
CA THR A 19 4.17 -42.12 -0.40
C THR A 19 2.89 -41.40 0.03
N PRO A 20 1.76 -42.11 0.19
CA PRO A 20 0.50 -41.50 0.64
C PRO A 20 0.67 -40.65 1.91
N VAL A 21 1.53 -41.10 2.84
CA VAL A 21 1.89 -40.39 4.06
C VAL A 21 2.53 -39.04 3.78
N ARG A 22 3.42 -38.93 2.78
CA ARG A 22 4.06 -37.66 2.42
C ARG A 22 3.06 -36.68 1.80
N LYS A 23 2.09 -37.18 1.01
CA LYS A 23 1.02 -36.34 0.44
C LYS A 23 0.11 -35.77 1.53
N ASP A 24 -0.28 -36.62 2.49
CA ASP A 24 -1.11 -36.19 3.62
C ASP A 24 -0.40 -35.16 4.50
N LEU A 25 0.91 -35.32 4.73
CA LEU A 25 1.73 -34.36 5.48
C LEU A 25 1.81 -33.00 4.76
N ILE A 26 2.09 -32.98 3.46
CA ILE A 26 2.14 -31.74 2.65
C ILE A 26 0.77 -31.03 2.71
N GLN A 27 -0.32 -31.78 2.57
CA GLN A 27 -1.67 -31.21 2.61
C GLN A 27 -2.03 -30.64 4.00
N ALA A 28 -1.57 -31.28 5.08
CA ALA A 28 -1.75 -30.79 6.44
C ALA A 28 -0.92 -29.51 6.68
N GLU A 29 0.31 -29.44 6.18
CA GLU A 29 1.15 -28.23 6.26
C GLU A 29 0.53 -27.05 5.50
N ASP A 30 0.05 -27.26 4.28
CA ASP A 30 -0.63 -26.23 3.49
C ASP A 30 -1.89 -25.71 4.21
N SER A 31 -2.67 -26.63 4.79
CA SER A 31 -3.87 -26.29 5.56
C SER A 31 -3.51 -25.49 6.82
N PHE A 32 -2.46 -25.90 7.54
CA PHE A 32 -1.99 -25.19 8.73
C PHE A 32 -1.46 -23.80 8.38
N LYS A 33 -0.66 -23.68 7.32
CA LYS A 33 -0.13 -22.40 6.85
C LYS A 33 -1.26 -21.43 6.48
N LYS A 34 -2.29 -21.94 5.79
CA LYS A 34 -3.48 -21.15 5.43
C LYS A 34 -4.27 -20.67 6.66
N VAL A 35 -4.40 -21.51 7.70
CA VAL A 35 -5.01 -21.12 8.98
C VAL A 35 -4.17 -20.06 9.66
N MET A 36 -2.84 -20.21 9.69
CA MET A 36 -1.95 -19.22 10.28
C MET A 36 -2.00 -17.88 9.55
N GLU A 37 -1.98 -17.88 8.22
CA GLU A 37 -2.11 -16.68 7.38
C GLU A 37 -3.47 -15.98 7.52
N ALA A 38 -4.54 -16.74 7.77
CA ALA A 38 -5.87 -16.20 8.07
C ALA A 38 -5.99 -15.69 9.51
N SER A 39 -5.21 -16.24 10.45
CA SER A 39 -5.22 -15.84 11.86
C SER A 39 -4.34 -14.63 12.18
N GLU A 40 -3.43 -14.26 11.27
CA GLU A 40 -2.55 -13.12 11.48
C GLU A 40 -3.30 -11.79 11.33
N SER A 41 -3.18 -10.93 12.34
CA SER A 41 -3.88 -9.65 12.35
C SER A 41 -3.44 -8.74 11.19
N ILE A 42 -4.38 -7.95 10.67
CA ILE A 42 -4.10 -6.96 9.63
C ILE A 42 -2.94 -6.01 9.98
N TYR A 43 -2.73 -5.69 11.26
CA TYR A 43 -1.61 -4.85 11.70
C TYR A 43 -0.25 -5.53 11.52
N ALA A 44 -0.13 -6.82 11.87
CA ALA A 44 1.09 -7.58 11.68
C ALA A 44 1.41 -7.75 10.19
N LYS A 45 0.36 -7.99 9.37
CA LYS A 45 0.48 -8.01 7.91
C LYS A 45 0.98 -6.67 7.37
N LEU A 46 0.36 -5.55 7.78
CA LEU A 46 0.80 -4.22 7.34
C LEU A 46 2.26 -3.96 7.69
N GLN A 47 2.69 -4.31 8.90
CA GLN A 47 4.09 -4.18 9.30
C GLN A 47 5.03 -5.02 8.42
N ARG A 48 4.63 -6.25 8.06
CA ARG A 48 5.41 -7.09 7.14
C ARG A 48 5.50 -6.47 5.74
N ALA A 49 4.41 -5.91 5.22
CA ALA A 49 4.43 -5.19 3.95
C ALA A 49 5.42 -4.02 3.96
N ARG A 50 5.43 -3.22 5.04
CA ARG A 50 6.39 -2.11 5.19
C ARG A 50 7.83 -2.59 5.08
N VAL A 51 8.17 -3.67 5.78
CA VAL A 51 9.51 -4.28 5.73
C VAL A 51 9.83 -4.79 4.32
N LEU A 52 8.88 -5.45 3.64
CA LEU A 52 9.08 -5.93 2.28
C LEU A 52 9.34 -4.78 1.30
N VAL A 53 8.56 -3.70 1.38
CA VAL A 53 8.74 -2.51 0.54
C VAL A 53 10.10 -1.87 0.80
N GLN A 54 10.50 -1.67 2.06
CA GLN A 54 11.77 -1.05 2.43
C GLN A 54 13.00 -1.82 1.91
N LYS A 55 12.92 -3.17 1.85
CA LYS A 55 14.00 -4.02 1.32
C LYS A 55 14.31 -3.81 -0.16
N ASN A 56 13.41 -3.17 -0.93
CA ASN A 56 13.60 -2.95 -2.36
C ASN A 56 14.53 -1.76 -2.69
N GLY A 57 14.94 -0.94 -1.71
CA GLY A 57 15.84 0.18 -1.95
C GLY A 57 15.25 1.23 -2.90
N LEU A 58 14.05 1.73 -2.56
CA LEU A 58 13.29 2.68 -3.37
C LEU A 58 14.13 3.90 -3.76
N LYS A 59 14.03 4.32 -5.03
CA LYS A 59 14.68 5.51 -5.56
C LYS A 59 13.63 6.55 -5.92
N LYS A 60 13.94 7.81 -5.64
CA LYS A 60 13.10 8.95 -6.00
C LYS A 60 13.30 9.28 -7.48
N SER A 61 12.25 9.23 -8.28
CA SER A 61 12.29 9.66 -9.69
C SER A 61 11.81 11.10 -9.90
N GLY A 62 10.97 11.59 -9.01
CA GLY A 62 10.41 12.95 -9.07
C GLY A 62 11.45 14.01 -8.75
N TYR A 63 11.35 15.16 -9.40
CA TYR A 63 12.17 16.34 -9.12
C TYR A 63 11.33 17.60 -9.11
N ASN A 64 11.31 18.30 -7.97
CA ASN A 64 10.71 19.61 -7.86
C ASN A 64 11.75 20.67 -8.25
N SER A 65 11.61 21.26 -9.44
CA SER A 65 12.56 22.27 -9.95
C SER A 65 12.52 23.59 -9.19
N PHE A 66 11.38 23.93 -8.58
CA PHE A 66 11.20 25.17 -7.83
C PHE A 66 11.94 25.11 -6.48
N SER A 67 11.76 24.02 -5.75
CA SER A 67 12.38 23.81 -4.42
C SER A 67 13.65 22.94 -4.47
N LYS A 68 14.08 22.53 -5.67
CA LYS A 68 15.32 21.79 -5.97
C LYS A 68 15.52 20.51 -5.15
N TYR A 69 14.47 19.74 -4.91
CA TYR A 69 14.56 18.46 -4.20
C TYR A 69 13.92 17.32 -4.98
N HIS A 70 14.41 16.10 -4.72
CA HIS A 70 13.83 14.86 -5.25
C HIS A 70 12.75 14.32 -4.30
N TYR A 71 11.70 13.76 -4.88
CA TYR A 71 10.56 13.18 -4.17
C TYR A 71 10.14 11.86 -4.81
N HIS A 72 9.39 11.03 -4.08
CA HIS A 72 8.87 9.78 -4.61
C HIS A 72 7.66 10.01 -5.52
N GLU A 73 7.66 9.40 -6.69
CA GLU A 73 6.46 9.28 -7.52
C GLU A 73 5.75 7.96 -7.22
N LEU A 74 4.46 7.87 -7.56
CA LEU A 74 3.70 6.63 -7.38
C LEU A 74 4.42 5.44 -8.06
N ALA A 75 5.02 5.65 -9.23
CA ALA A 75 5.76 4.63 -9.95
C ALA A 75 6.96 4.07 -9.16
N ASP A 76 7.53 4.84 -8.22
CA ASP A 76 8.71 4.45 -7.44
C ASP A 76 8.39 3.36 -6.41
N PHE A 77 7.15 3.29 -5.92
CA PHE A 77 6.79 2.40 -4.82
C PHE A 77 5.52 1.58 -5.04
N ILE A 78 4.59 1.97 -5.91
CA ILE A 78 3.34 1.22 -6.14
C ILE A 78 3.58 -0.23 -6.61
N PRO A 79 4.50 -0.52 -7.55
CA PRO A 79 4.77 -1.90 -7.93
C PRO A 79 5.22 -2.77 -6.75
N TYR A 80 6.10 -2.22 -5.89
CA TYR A 80 6.61 -2.91 -4.71
C TYR A 80 5.55 -3.03 -3.61
N ALA A 81 4.69 -2.02 -3.44
CA ALA A 81 3.56 -2.05 -2.53
C ALA A 81 2.56 -3.14 -2.92
N ASN A 82 2.22 -3.22 -4.21
CA ASN A 82 1.31 -4.23 -4.74
C ASN A 82 1.87 -5.64 -4.57
N ASP A 83 3.14 -5.86 -4.92
CA ASP A 83 3.81 -7.15 -4.73
C ASP A 83 3.86 -7.54 -3.23
N ALA A 84 4.17 -6.59 -2.35
CA ALA A 84 4.17 -6.84 -0.92
C ALA A 84 2.77 -7.18 -0.39
N PHE A 85 1.74 -6.43 -0.79
CA PHE A 85 0.35 -6.65 -0.37
C PHE A 85 -0.21 -7.97 -0.89
N ASP A 86 0.03 -8.32 -2.14
CA ASP A 86 -0.37 -9.61 -2.72
C ASP A 86 0.22 -10.79 -1.92
N LYS A 87 1.52 -10.76 -1.64
CA LYS A 87 2.24 -11.82 -0.90
C LYS A 87 1.72 -12.08 0.51
N ILE A 88 1.17 -11.08 1.18
CA ILE A 88 0.71 -11.18 2.57
C ILE A 88 -0.81 -11.24 2.70
N GLY A 89 -1.53 -11.18 1.57
CA GLY A 89 -2.98 -11.15 1.54
C GLY A 89 -3.59 -9.85 2.05
N LEU A 90 -3.03 -8.71 1.64
CA LEU A 90 -3.65 -7.39 1.79
C LEU A 90 -4.08 -6.85 0.42
N CYS A 91 -5.09 -5.99 0.43
CA CYS A 91 -5.50 -5.21 -0.72
C CYS A 91 -5.70 -3.75 -0.30
N SER A 92 -5.26 -2.80 -1.14
CA SER A 92 -5.42 -1.38 -0.86
C SER A 92 -6.32 -0.70 -1.88
N ILE A 93 -7.30 0.08 -1.39
CA ILE A 93 -8.33 0.75 -2.20
C ILE A 93 -8.25 2.25 -1.92
N PHE A 94 -7.95 3.03 -2.96
CA PHE A 94 -7.93 4.49 -2.88
C PHE A 94 -9.26 5.08 -3.36
N LYS A 95 -9.78 6.07 -2.63
CA LYS A 95 -11.01 6.80 -2.99
C LYS A 95 -10.85 8.30 -2.71
N LEU A 96 -11.50 9.11 -3.52
CA LEU A 96 -11.73 10.52 -3.25
C LEU A 96 -13.20 10.72 -2.89
N ASN A 97 -13.47 11.10 -1.65
CA ASN A 97 -14.79 11.51 -1.21
C ASN A 97 -14.89 13.04 -1.32
N SER A 98 -15.45 13.51 -2.43
CA SER A 98 -15.57 14.95 -2.70
C SER A 98 -16.60 15.61 -1.78
N GLU A 99 -17.65 14.89 -1.37
CA GLU A 99 -18.71 15.40 -0.49
C GLU A 99 -18.17 15.63 0.93
N GLN A 100 -17.48 14.64 1.49
CA GLN A 100 -16.87 14.74 2.82
C GLN A 100 -15.52 15.47 2.81
N ARG A 101 -14.99 15.76 1.61
CA ARG A 101 -13.68 16.39 1.39
C ARG A 101 -12.52 15.63 2.00
N ILE A 102 -12.53 14.32 1.84
CA ILE A 102 -11.51 13.41 2.37
C ILE A 102 -11.01 12.51 1.25
N ALA A 103 -9.70 12.33 1.17
CA ALA A 103 -9.08 11.25 0.42
C ALA A 103 -8.82 10.08 1.36
N GLU A 104 -9.10 8.87 0.88
CA GLU A 104 -9.09 7.66 1.69
C GLU A 104 -8.21 6.60 1.02
N LEU A 105 -7.41 5.91 1.83
CA LEU A 105 -6.75 4.67 1.46
C LEU A 105 -7.16 3.61 2.48
N LEU A 106 -8.00 2.69 2.04
CA LEU A 106 -8.46 1.56 2.82
C LEU A 106 -7.55 0.36 2.53
N ILE A 107 -6.92 -0.19 3.56
CA ILE A 107 -6.23 -1.48 3.50
C ILE A 107 -7.16 -2.53 4.06
N VAL A 108 -7.37 -3.60 3.31
CA VAL A 108 -8.30 -4.69 3.61
C VAL A 108 -7.52 -6.00 3.72
N ASN A 109 -7.80 -6.81 4.73
CA ASN A 109 -7.30 -8.19 4.80
C ASN A 109 -8.07 -9.04 3.79
N SER A 110 -7.40 -9.56 2.76
CA SER A 110 -8.03 -10.30 1.67
C SER A 110 -8.71 -11.59 2.12
N PHE A 111 -8.32 -12.13 3.28
CA PHE A 111 -8.90 -13.35 3.85
C PHE A 111 -9.95 -13.09 4.93
N ASN A 112 -10.03 -11.85 5.43
CA ASN A 112 -11.06 -11.41 6.38
C ASN A 112 -11.45 -9.95 6.07
N PRO A 113 -12.35 -9.70 5.10
CA PRO A 113 -12.62 -8.34 4.60
C PRO A 113 -13.19 -7.35 5.63
N GLU A 114 -13.66 -7.84 6.78
CA GLU A 114 -14.10 -7.00 7.91
C GLU A 114 -12.91 -6.35 8.65
N GLU A 115 -11.72 -6.96 8.56
CA GLU A 115 -10.49 -6.36 9.06
C GLU A 115 -9.96 -5.33 8.07
N THR A 116 -10.01 -4.07 8.48
CA THR A 116 -9.57 -2.95 7.65
C THR A 116 -8.75 -1.93 8.44
N ILE A 117 -7.89 -1.20 7.74
CA ILE A 117 -7.18 -0.03 8.25
C ILE A 117 -7.42 1.13 7.29
N LEU A 118 -7.94 2.24 7.80
CA LEU A 118 -8.25 3.43 7.02
C LEU A 118 -7.22 4.52 7.27
N PHE A 119 -6.57 4.98 6.20
CA PHE A 119 -5.77 6.19 6.19
C PHE A 119 -6.54 7.30 5.48
N THR A 120 -6.51 8.51 6.04
CA THR A 120 -7.23 9.65 5.50
C THR A 120 -6.34 10.88 5.36
N LEU A 121 -6.67 11.72 4.38
CA LEU A 121 -6.13 13.07 4.25
C LEU A 121 -7.25 14.04 3.91
N PRO A 122 -7.25 15.27 4.46
CA PRO A 122 -8.20 16.29 4.05
C PRO A 122 -7.89 16.72 2.62
N ILE A 123 -8.94 16.90 1.81
CA ILE A 123 -8.82 17.52 0.49
C ILE A 123 -8.80 19.03 0.70
N PRO A 124 -7.70 19.76 0.40
CA PRO A 124 -7.61 21.21 0.60
C PRO A 124 -8.51 21.99 -0.39
N GLY A 125 -8.93 23.21 -0.01
CA GLY A 125 -9.78 24.10 -0.83
C GLY A 125 -11.02 24.65 -0.09
N LYS A 126 -11.91 25.37 -0.80
CA LYS A 126 -13.26 25.71 -0.33
C LYS A 126 -14.27 24.70 -0.89
N PRO A 127 -15.35 24.34 -0.17
CA PRO A 127 -16.43 23.59 -0.79
C PRO A 127 -16.97 24.38 -1.98
N ALA A 128 -17.36 23.68 -3.05
CA ALA A 128 -18.10 24.32 -4.14
C ALA A 128 -19.38 24.91 -3.51
N GLN A 129 -19.46 26.24 -3.43
CA GLN A 129 -20.67 26.89 -2.93
C GLN A 129 -21.74 26.77 -4.04
N PRO A 130 -22.91 26.17 -3.74
CA PRO A 130 -23.94 25.90 -4.75
C PRO A 130 -24.43 27.17 -5.47
N ASP A 131 -24.24 28.32 -4.82
CA ASP A 131 -24.71 29.65 -5.21
C ASP A 131 -23.55 30.62 -5.57
N THR A 132 -22.31 30.12 -5.64
CA THR A 132 -21.27 30.83 -6.38
C THR A 132 -21.53 30.65 -7.87
N PRO A 133 -21.62 31.73 -8.67
CA PRO A 133 -21.49 31.62 -10.12
C PRO A 133 -20.27 30.76 -10.42
N GLN A 134 -20.37 29.77 -11.32
CA GLN A 134 -19.20 29.04 -11.80
C GLN A 134 -18.12 30.08 -12.08
N ASP A 135 -17.00 29.99 -11.36
CA ASP A 135 -15.90 30.94 -11.53
C ASP A 135 -15.67 31.06 -13.05
N PRO A 136 -15.71 32.25 -13.65
CA PRO A 136 -15.41 32.41 -15.07
C PRO A 136 -14.01 31.87 -15.43
N LYS A 137 -13.16 31.62 -14.42
CA LYS A 137 -11.85 30.95 -14.49
C LYS A 137 -11.88 29.46 -14.18
N ALA A 138 -13.03 28.88 -13.82
CA ALA A 138 -13.22 27.43 -13.83
C ALA A 138 -12.97 26.99 -15.26
N GLY A 139 -11.77 26.48 -15.49
CA GLY A 139 -11.28 26.14 -16.82
C GLY A 139 -12.26 25.25 -17.58
N ASN A 140 -12.00 25.03 -18.86
CA ASN A 140 -12.79 24.08 -19.64
C ASN A 140 -12.81 22.69 -18.96
N LEU A 141 -13.75 21.82 -19.35
CA LEU A 141 -13.90 20.49 -18.74
C LEU A 141 -12.58 19.70 -18.70
N THR A 142 -11.73 19.85 -19.72
CA THR A 142 -10.40 19.24 -19.77
C THR A 142 -9.49 19.72 -18.63
N GLN A 143 -9.45 21.03 -18.39
CA GLN A 143 -8.67 21.63 -17.30
C GLN A 143 -9.18 21.16 -15.93
N GLN A 144 -10.51 21.01 -15.76
CA GLN A 144 -11.09 20.49 -14.53
C GLN A 144 -10.71 19.02 -14.28
N ILE A 145 -10.81 18.17 -15.31
CA ILE A 145 -10.40 16.76 -15.23
C ILE A 145 -8.90 16.64 -14.90
N GLN A 146 -8.06 17.47 -15.52
CA GLN A 146 -6.62 17.51 -15.23
C GLN A 146 -6.35 17.91 -13.78
N ALA A 147 -7.06 18.91 -13.26
CA ALA A 147 -6.92 19.34 -11.87
C ALA A 147 -7.31 18.22 -10.89
N ILE A 148 -8.40 17.50 -11.15
CA ILE A 148 -8.81 16.34 -10.34
C ILE A 148 -7.76 15.22 -10.42
N GLY A 149 -7.24 14.93 -11.62
CA GLY A 149 -6.19 13.93 -11.82
C GLY A 149 -4.89 14.25 -11.07
N ALA A 150 -4.45 15.51 -11.12
CA ALA A 150 -3.28 15.99 -10.38
C ALA A 150 -3.49 15.87 -8.87
N MET A 151 -4.64 16.31 -8.36
CA MET A 151 -5.01 16.21 -6.95
C MET A 151 -5.09 14.75 -6.47
N SER A 152 -5.74 13.89 -7.26
CA SER A 152 -5.85 12.45 -6.99
C SER A 152 -4.48 11.78 -6.87
N THR A 153 -3.59 12.05 -7.82
CA THR A 153 -2.22 11.53 -7.84
C THR A 153 -1.45 11.99 -6.60
N TYR A 154 -1.56 13.27 -6.25
CA TYR A 154 -0.89 13.86 -5.10
C TYR A 154 -1.38 13.23 -3.79
N LEU A 155 -2.69 13.22 -3.54
CA LEU A 155 -3.26 12.68 -2.31
C LEU A 155 -3.02 11.18 -2.16
N LYS A 156 -3.17 10.41 -3.26
CA LYS A 156 -2.87 8.98 -3.28
C LYS A 156 -1.42 8.73 -2.86
N ARG A 157 -0.47 9.52 -3.36
CA ARG A 157 0.93 9.37 -2.97
C ARG A 157 1.10 9.52 -1.47
N TYR A 158 0.64 10.62 -0.86
CA TYR A 158 0.83 10.85 0.57
C TYR A 158 0.15 9.79 1.44
N LEU A 159 -1.03 9.29 1.04
CA LEU A 159 -1.67 8.20 1.75
C LEU A 159 -0.85 6.91 1.73
N TYR A 160 -0.25 6.56 0.58
CA TYR A 160 0.63 5.40 0.51
C TYR A 160 1.94 5.61 1.27
N LEU A 161 2.53 6.80 1.22
CA LEU A 161 3.72 7.14 2.01
C LEU A 161 3.44 6.95 3.51
N ASN A 162 2.29 7.45 3.99
CA ASN A 162 1.86 7.29 5.38
C ASN A 162 1.58 5.82 5.72
N ALA A 163 0.86 5.10 4.87
CA ALA A 163 0.51 3.71 5.11
C ALA A 163 1.74 2.80 5.15
N LEU A 164 2.71 3.03 4.27
CA LEU A 164 3.92 2.23 4.12
C LEU A 164 5.12 2.77 4.93
N GLU A 165 4.95 3.86 5.67
CA GLU A 165 6.02 4.56 6.41
C GLU A 165 7.24 4.86 5.53
N ILE A 166 6.99 5.26 4.28
CA ILE A 166 8.03 5.73 3.38
C ILE A 166 8.31 7.19 3.73
N VAL A 167 9.52 7.45 4.25
CA VAL A 167 9.94 8.77 4.68
C VAL A 167 10.37 9.60 3.47
N GLU A 168 9.76 10.77 3.30
CA GLU A 168 10.31 11.82 2.47
C GLU A 168 11.10 12.79 3.37
N SER A 169 12.35 13.05 3.01
CA SER A 169 13.11 14.15 3.59
C SER A 169 12.38 15.47 3.33
N ASP A 170 11.93 16.13 4.39
CA ASP A 170 11.31 17.46 4.29
C ASP A 170 12.30 18.43 3.64
N GLY A 171 12.02 18.85 2.41
CA GLY A 171 12.79 19.88 1.72
C GLY A 171 12.58 21.29 2.30
N ILE A 172 12.05 21.40 3.53
CA ILE A 172 11.74 22.66 4.19
C ILE A 172 12.90 23.14 5.09
N ASP A 173 13.86 22.28 5.41
CA ASP A 173 14.98 22.65 6.29
C ASP A 173 16.28 22.86 5.50
N ALA A 174 16.30 23.92 4.67
CA ALA A 174 17.53 24.54 4.15
C ALA A 174 17.24 25.91 3.51
N THR A 175 16.65 26.82 4.27
CA THR A 175 16.81 28.27 4.00
C THR A 175 17.72 28.82 5.10
N PRO A 176 18.95 29.29 4.78
CA PRO A 176 19.76 30.08 5.69
C PRO A 176 19.06 31.40 6.07
#